data_AF-A0A1I5C578-F1
#
_entry.id   AF-A0A1I5C578-F1
#
_cell.length_a   1.000
_cell.length_b   1.000
_cell.length_c   1.000
_cell.angle_alpha   90.00
_cell.angle_beta   90.00
_cell.angle_gamma   90.00
#
_symmetry.space_group_name_H-M   'P 1'
#
loop_
_entity.id
_entity.type
_entity.pdbx_description
1 polymer ?
#
loop_
_entity_poly.entity_id
_entity_poly.type
_entity_poly.pdbx_seq_one_letter_code
_entity_poly.pdbx_strand_id
1 'polypeptide(L)'
;MEPARGRGPDDEFESIVAGWRSEGSVPDWPTERTESAEPPARPGDVPVHRPGPAEPIDADEDHYHPPEPPPLPRPGPPAVVGGGLILLGLLLCVAPGVLGAGGTWPLPLGLVLIAAGLAWLVLRLWTADPDDEGPDPYDDGSRL
;
A
#
# COMPACT_ATOMS: atom_id res chain seq x y z
N MET A 1 -36.64 -37.87 6.52
CA MET A 1 -35.18 -37.96 6.37
C MET A 1 -34.72 -36.66 5.74
N GLU A 2 -34.22 -35.75 6.56
CA GLU A 2 -33.80 -34.40 6.16
C GLU A 2 -32.33 -34.48 5.72
N PRO A 3 -31.95 -34.06 4.51
CA PRO A 3 -30.56 -34.05 4.13
C PRO A 3 -29.83 -32.96 4.92
N ALA A 4 -28.78 -33.35 5.65
CA ALA A 4 -27.85 -32.43 6.27
C ALA A 4 -27.21 -31.58 5.18
N ARG A 5 -27.74 -30.37 4.93
CA ARG A 5 -27.07 -29.34 4.15
C ARG A 5 -25.82 -28.94 4.92
N GLY A 6 -24.67 -29.46 4.51
CA GLY A 6 -23.39 -28.94 5.00
C GLY A 6 -23.32 -27.46 4.63
N ARG A 7 -23.00 -26.61 5.60
CA ARG A 7 -22.80 -25.16 5.41
C ARG A 7 -21.77 -24.96 4.31
N GLY A 8 -22.23 -24.62 3.11
CA GLY A 8 -21.36 -24.32 1.99
C GLY A 8 -20.65 -22.98 2.23
N PRO A 9 -19.54 -22.72 1.50
CA PRO A 9 -18.91 -21.40 1.52
C PRO A 9 -19.89 -20.28 1.12
N ASP A 10 -20.89 -20.60 0.30
CA ASP A 10 -21.96 -19.68 -0.10
C ASP A 10 -22.88 -19.30 1.08
N ASP A 11 -23.18 -20.26 1.98
CA ASP A 11 -24.01 -20.05 3.17
C ASP A 11 -23.29 -19.18 4.21
N GLU A 12 -21.96 -19.33 4.34
CA GLU A 12 -21.13 -18.51 5.23
C GLU A 12 -21.08 -17.06 4.72
N PHE A 13 -20.86 -16.88 3.42
CA PHE A 13 -20.90 -15.57 2.78
C PHE A 13 -22.27 -14.91 2.94
N GLU A 14 -23.36 -15.64 2.74
CA GLU A 14 -24.72 -15.12 2.91
C GLU A 14 -24.97 -14.62 4.34
N SER A 15 -24.42 -15.31 5.35
CA SER A 15 -24.53 -14.90 6.75
C SER A 15 -23.80 -13.59 7.05
N ILE A 16 -22.64 -13.35 6.44
CA ILE A 16 -21.86 -12.11 6.58
C ILE A 16 -22.61 -10.95 5.93
N VAL A 17 -23.15 -11.17 4.72
CA VAL A 17 -23.93 -10.15 4.00
C VAL A 17 -25.24 -9.84 4.74
N ALA A 18 -25.89 -10.84 5.35
CA ALA A 18 -27.08 -10.65 6.16
C ALA A 18 -26.80 -9.81 7.41
N GLY A 19 -25.66 -10.03 8.08
CA GLY A 19 -25.20 -9.19 9.19
C GLY A 19 -25.06 -7.73 8.77
N TRP A 20 -24.35 -7.46 7.67
CA TRP A 20 -24.17 -6.11 7.14
C TRP A 20 -25.48 -5.42 6.77
N ARG A 21 -26.44 -6.13 6.15
CA ARG A 21 -27.77 -5.56 5.83
C ARG A 21 -28.61 -5.25 7.06
N SER A 22 -28.38 -5.96 8.18
CA SER A 22 -29.08 -5.72 9.44
C SER A 22 -28.54 -4.54 10.23
N GLU A 23 -27.25 -4.21 10.06
CA GLU A 23 -26.54 -3.16 10.79
C GLU A 23 -26.69 -1.76 10.15
N GLY A 24 -27.09 -1.67 8.88
CA GLY A 24 -27.36 -0.39 8.22
C GLY A 24 -27.62 -0.51 6.72
N SER A 25 -28.26 0.51 6.14
CA SER A 25 -28.62 0.50 4.71
C SER A 25 -27.37 0.55 3.84
N VAL A 26 -27.09 -0.54 3.12
CA VAL A 26 -26.14 -0.55 2.02
C VAL A 26 -26.60 0.51 1.00
N PRO A 27 -25.74 1.43 0.56
CA PRO A 27 -26.09 2.36 -0.51
C PRO A 27 -26.48 1.56 -1.76
N ASP A 28 -27.67 1.82 -2.29
CA ASP A 28 -28.10 1.27 -3.56
C ASP A 28 -27.30 1.96 -4.67
N TRP A 29 -26.13 1.40 -4.97
CA TRP A 29 -25.32 1.85 -6.09
C TRP A 29 -26.07 1.50 -7.37
N PRO A 30 -26.31 2.47 -8.26
CA PRO A 30 -27.10 2.23 -9.47
C PRO A 30 -26.44 1.11 -10.29
N THR A 31 -27.03 -0.07 -10.24
CA THR A 31 -26.55 -1.27 -10.95
C THR A 31 -27.01 -1.29 -12.39
N GLU A 32 -27.99 -0.45 -12.72
CA GLU A 32 -28.29 -0.05 -14.07
C GLU A 32 -28.00 1.44 -14.18
N ARG A 33 -27.40 1.87 -15.29
CA ARG A 33 -27.57 3.23 -15.79
C ARG A 33 -29.07 3.43 -15.80
N THR A 34 -29.61 4.07 -14.77
CA THR A 34 -31.02 4.40 -14.69
C THR A 34 -31.32 5.10 -15.99
N GLU A 35 -32.16 4.47 -16.80
CA GLU A 35 -32.92 5.14 -17.82
C GLU A 35 -33.77 6.15 -17.05
N SER A 36 -33.14 7.26 -16.66
CA SER A 36 -33.83 8.47 -16.25
C SER A 36 -34.82 8.67 -17.38
N ALA A 37 -36.09 8.57 -17.05
CA ALA A 37 -37.18 8.96 -17.92
C ALA A 37 -37.05 10.47 -18.16
N GLU A 38 -36.07 10.84 -18.96
CA GLU A 38 -36.03 12.11 -19.64
C GLU A 38 -37.20 12.06 -20.63
N PRO A 39 -38.13 13.03 -20.59
CA PRO A 39 -39.19 13.13 -21.59
C PRO A 39 -38.53 13.01 -22.98
N PRO A 40 -39.12 12.27 -23.94
CA PRO A 40 -38.45 11.98 -25.20
C PRO A 40 -37.91 13.26 -25.80
N ALA A 41 -36.58 13.39 -25.77
CA ALA A 41 -35.88 14.54 -26.31
C ALA A 41 -36.32 14.68 -27.76
N ARG A 42 -36.80 15.88 -28.14
CA ARG A 42 -37.17 16.14 -29.53
C ARG A 42 -35.92 15.84 -30.39
N PRO A 43 -36.08 15.17 -31.55
CA PRO A 43 -34.94 14.90 -32.42
C PRO A 43 -34.27 16.23 -32.81
N GLY A 44 -33.16 16.56 -32.16
CA GLY A 44 -32.48 17.85 -32.32
C GLY A 44 -31.64 18.32 -31.14
N ASP A 45 -31.95 17.91 -29.89
CA ASP A 45 -31.35 18.53 -28.70
C ASP A 45 -30.25 17.71 -27.98
N VAL A 46 -29.76 16.62 -28.56
CA VAL A 46 -28.52 16.00 -28.07
C VAL A 46 -27.32 16.82 -28.56
N PRO A 47 -26.47 17.39 -27.69
CA PRO A 47 -25.20 17.97 -28.11
C PRO A 47 -24.33 16.83 -28.66
N VAL A 48 -24.36 16.66 -29.97
CA VAL A 48 -23.43 15.77 -30.65
C VAL A 48 -22.07 16.43 -30.49
N HIS A 49 -21.21 15.88 -29.64
CA HIS A 49 -19.77 16.14 -29.72
C HIS A 49 -19.30 15.64 -31.08
N ARG A 50 -19.41 16.51 -32.09
CA ARG A 50 -18.81 16.34 -33.40
C ARG A 50 -17.36 16.75 -33.21
N PRO A 51 -16.38 15.85 -33.39
CA PRO A 51 -14.99 16.28 -33.51
C PRO A 51 -14.95 17.35 -34.61
N GLY A 52 -14.51 18.55 -34.28
CA GLY A 52 -14.20 19.56 -35.30
C GLY A 52 -13.08 19.05 -36.23
N PRO A 53 -12.78 19.75 -37.33
CA PRO A 53 -11.58 19.46 -38.10
C PRO A 53 -10.40 19.37 -37.13
N ALA A 54 -9.69 18.24 -37.13
CA ALA A 54 -8.48 18.11 -36.33
C ALA A 54 -7.49 19.15 -36.86
N GLU A 55 -7.30 20.24 -36.13
CA GLU A 55 -6.16 21.10 -36.39
C GLU A 55 -4.90 20.25 -36.13
N PRO A 56 -3.87 20.32 -36.99
CA PRO A 56 -2.64 19.62 -36.74
C PRO A 56 -2.07 20.16 -35.42
N ILE A 57 -2.16 19.35 -34.38
CA ILE A 57 -1.48 19.62 -33.12
C ILE A 57 0.00 19.42 -33.45
N ASP A 58 0.78 20.50 -33.50
CA ASP A 58 2.23 20.40 -33.63
C ASP A 58 2.72 19.50 -32.50
N ALA A 59 3.22 18.31 -32.88
CA ALA A 59 3.61 17.26 -31.94
C ALA A 59 4.91 17.59 -31.16
N ASP A 60 5.41 18.82 -31.30
CA ASP A 60 6.74 19.25 -30.87
C ASP A 60 6.71 20.30 -29.75
N GLU A 61 5.56 20.64 -29.16
CA GLU A 61 5.49 21.61 -28.06
C GLU A 61 5.42 20.92 -26.69
N ASP A 62 6.58 20.88 -26.02
CA ASP A 62 6.78 20.71 -24.57
C ASP A 62 6.12 19.48 -23.91
N HIS A 63 6.60 18.30 -24.31
CA HIS A 63 6.35 17.08 -23.54
C HIS A 63 7.02 17.18 -22.16
N TYR A 64 6.24 16.95 -21.09
CA TYR A 64 6.76 16.88 -19.73
C TYR A 64 7.81 15.76 -19.63
N HIS A 65 9.07 16.15 -19.48
CA HIS A 65 10.14 15.26 -19.06
C HIS A 65 10.12 15.20 -17.54
N PRO A 66 9.69 14.07 -16.93
CA PRO A 66 9.80 13.94 -15.49
C PRO A 66 11.26 14.17 -15.09
N PRO A 67 11.52 15.01 -14.08
CA PRO A 67 12.87 15.21 -13.59
C PRO A 67 13.43 13.86 -13.16
N GLU A 68 14.75 13.69 -13.33
CA GLU A 68 15.39 12.46 -12.88
C GLU A 68 15.12 12.27 -11.37
N PRO A 69 14.71 11.05 -10.95
CA PRO A 69 14.35 10.81 -9.57
C PRO A 69 15.57 11.10 -8.68
N PRO A 70 15.36 11.75 -7.52
CA PRO A 70 16.44 11.99 -6.57
C PRO A 70 17.10 10.65 -6.17
N PRO A 71 18.41 10.66 -5.88
CA PRO A 71 19.11 9.44 -5.49
C PRO A 71 18.50 8.84 -4.23
N LEU A 72 18.33 7.52 -4.21
CA LEU A 72 17.74 6.83 -3.06
C LEU A 72 18.58 7.07 -1.78
N PRO A 73 17.92 7.30 -0.62
CA PRO A 73 18.59 7.48 0.64
C PRO A 73 19.37 6.21 1.00
N ARG A 74 20.64 6.38 1.38
CA ARG A 74 21.50 5.25 1.78
C ARG A 74 21.08 4.79 3.19
N PRO A 75 21.07 3.48 3.48
CA PRO A 75 20.81 3.00 4.83
C PRO A 75 21.87 3.56 5.78
N GLY A 76 21.45 4.42 6.70
CA GLY A 76 22.35 5.03 7.68
C GLY A 76 22.91 4.03 8.69
N PRO A 77 23.96 4.40 9.45
CA PRO A 77 24.54 3.57 10.51
C PRO A 77 23.54 2.87 11.45
N PRO A 78 22.44 3.51 11.92
CA PRO A 78 21.48 2.83 12.79
C PRO A 78 20.69 1.69 12.10
N ALA A 79 20.50 1.75 10.78
CA ALA A 79 19.88 0.66 10.02
C ALA A 79 20.79 -0.57 9.96
N VAL A 80 22.11 -0.36 9.90
CA VAL A 80 23.13 -1.42 9.95
C VAL A 80 23.08 -2.15 11.30
N VAL A 81 22.86 -1.42 12.40
CA VAL A 81 22.70 -2.03 13.74
C VAL A 81 21.48 -2.94 13.79
N GLY A 82 20.32 -2.47 13.30
CA GLY A 82 19.09 -3.27 13.22
C GLY A 82 19.25 -4.52 12.35
N GLY A 83 19.86 -4.38 11.17
CA GLY A 83 20.20 -5.51 10.31
C GLY A 83 21.17 -6.49 10.96
N GLY A 84 22.18 -6.00 11.68
CA GLY A 84 23.14 -6.81 12.42
C GLY A 84 22.49 -7.67 13.51
N LEU A 85 21.54 -7.10 14.27
CA LEU A 85 20.75 -7.83 15.27
C LEU A 85 19.96 -8.99 14.65
N ILE A 86 19.33 -8.76 13.50
CA ILE A 86 18.58 -9.79 12.77
C ILE A 86 19.51 -10.89 12.28
N LEU A 87 20.63 -10.53 11.64
CA LEU A 87 21.60 -11.51 11.15
C LEU A 87 22.19 -12.34 12.29
N LEU A 88 22.51 -11.71 13.41
CA LEU A 88 23.02 -12.40 14.60
C LEU A 88 21.97 -13.35 15.20
N GLY A 89 20.72 -12.90 15.33
CA GLY A 89 19.62 -13.73 15.82
C GLY A 89 19.32 -14.91 14.88
N LEU A 90 19.39 -14.69 13.56
CA LEU A 90 19.23 -15.74 12.56
C LEU A 90 20.36 -16.77 12.64
N LEU A 91 21.61 -16.31 12.77
CA LEU A 91 22.77 -17.18 12.95
C LEU A 91 22.61 -18.05 14.19
N LEU A 92 22.11 -17.48 15.29
CA LEU A 92 21.86 -18.21 16.53
C LEU A 92 20.74 -19.25 16.40
N CYS A 93 19.72 -18.99 15.57
CA CYS A 93 18.65 -19.95 15.28
C CYS A 93 19.11 -21.10 14.37
N VAL A 94 19.85 -20.80 13.29
CA VAL A 94 20.22 -21.77 12.26
C VAL A 94 21.45 -22.60 12.65
N ALA A 95 22.44 -21.95 13.27
CA ALA A 95 23.73 -22.56 13.56
C ALA A 95 24.26 -22.14 14.95
N PRO A 96 23.55 -22.49 16.05
CA PRO A 96 23.97 -22.13 17.40
C PRO A 96 25.37 -22.65 17.77
N GLY A 97 25.80 -23.76 17.15
CA GLY A 97 27.13 -24.33 17.35
C GLY A 97 28.28 -23.44 16.88
N VAL A 98 28.06 -22.54 15.91
CA VAL A 98 29.09 -21.59 15.43
C VAL A 98 29.44 -20.57 16.52
N LEU A 99 28.48 -20.26 17.39
CA LEU A 99 28.64 -19.33 18.51
C LEU A 99 29.00 -20.05 19.82
N GLY A 100 29.25 -21.37 19.78
CA GLY A 100 29.51 -22.17 20.97
C GLY A 100 28.31 -22.28 21.92
N ALA A 101 27.10 -21.91 21.46
CA ALA A 101 25.90 -21.93 22.26
C ALA A 101 25.33 -23.35 22.34
N GLY A 102 25.61 -24.04 23.45
CA GLY A 102 25.00 -25.32 23.78
C GLY A 102 23.70 -25.18 24.58
N GLY A 103 22.78 -26.12 24.40
CA GLY A 103 21.54 -26.22 25.19
C GLY A 103 20.28 -25.68 24.50
N THR A 104 19.23 -25.43 25.28
CA THR A 104 17.89 -25.04 24.80
C THR A 104 17.69 -23.52 24.64
N TRP A 105 18.68 -22.71 25.03
CA TRP A 105 18.63 -21.25 24.99
C TRP A 105 18.88 -20.55 23.65
N PRO A 106 19.54 -21.12 22.63
CA PRO A 106 19.84 -20.35 21.42
C PRO A 106 18.59 -20.01 20.59
N LEU A 107 17.59 -20.89 20.56
CA LEU A 107 16.33 -20.65 19.86
C LEU A 107 15.54 -19.46 20.42
N PRO A 108 15.19 -19.40 21.72
CA PRO A 108 14.46 -18.25 22.25
C PRO A 108 15.28 -16.96 22.15
N LEU A 109 16.59 -17.02 22.39
CA LEU A 109 17.47 -15.85 22.31
C LEU A 109 17.60 -15.32 20.87
N GLY A 110 17.69 -16.22 19.88
CA GLY A 110 17.72 -15.86 18.47
C GLY A 110 16.43 -15.18 18.02
N LEU A 111 15.28 -15.71 18.44
CA LEU A 111 13.98 -15.10 18.15
C LEU A 111 13.84 -13.71 18.78
N VAL A 112 14.28 -13.53 20.03
CA VAL A 112 14.27 -12.23 20.72
C VAL A 112 15.18 -11.23 20.01
N LEU A 113 16.36 -11.64 19.54
CA LEU A 113 17.27 -10.78 18.78
C LEU A 113 16.68 -10.34 17.44
N ILE A 114 16.03 -11.28 16.72
CA ILE A 114 15.33 -10.95 15.47
C ILE A 114 14.19 -9.96 15.74
N ALA A 115 13.36 -10.20 16.75
CA ALA A 115 12.27 -9.31 17.13
C ALA A 115 12.78 -7.93 17.56
N ALA A 116 13.86 -7.86 18.34
CA ALA A 116 14.48 -6.60 18.75
C ALA A 116 15.06 -5.82 17.55
N GLY A 117 15.71 -6.50 16.61
CA GLY A 117 16.22 -5.88 15.38
C GLY A 117 15.10 -5.35 14.48
N LEU A 118 14.01 -6.10 14.33
CA LEU A 118 12.81 -5.65 13.61
C LEU A 118 12.15 -4.46 14.30
N ALA A 119 11.93 -4.53 15.61
CA ALA A 119 11.36 -3.44 16.38
C ALA A 119 12.21 -2.16 16.28
N TRP A 120 13.54 -2.30 16.35
CA TRP A 120 14.47 -1.19 16.15
C TRP A 120 14.33 -0.55 14.77
N LEU A 121 14.26 -1.35 13.70
CA LEU A 121 14.09 -0.84 12.33
C LEU A 121 12.76 -0.13 12.14
N VAL A 122 11.67 -0.66 12.70
CA VAL A 122 10.34 -0.03 12.65
C VAL A 122 10.35 1.30 13.39
N LEU A 123 10.93 1.34 14.59
CA LEU A 123 11.09 2.58 15.34
C LEU A 123 11.95 3.59 14.57
N ARG A 124 13.02 3.14 13.90
CA ARG A 124 13.88 4.04 13.10
C ARG A 124 13.20 4.56 11.84
N LEU A 125 12.31 3.79 11.22
CA LEU A 125 11.47 4.27 10.12
C LEU A 125 10.52 5.36 10.61
N TRP A 126 10.03 5.23 11.84
CA TRP A 126 9.15 6.22 12.44
C TRP A 126 9.89 7.47 12.92
N THR A 127 11.11 7.32 13.45
CA THR A 127 12.00 8.42 13.85
C THR A 127 12.98 8.81 12.74
N ALA A 128 12.57 8.70 11.47
CA ALA A 128 13.37 9.21 10.39
C ALA A 128 13.49 10.74 10.55
N ASP A 129 14.71 11.19 10.86
CA ASP A 129 15.05 12.59 11.01
C ASP A 129 14.89 13.27 9.63
N PRO A 130 14.06 14.31 9.49
CA PRO A 130 13.94 15.06 8.25
C PRO A 130 15.25 15.74 7.84
N ASP A 131 16.20 15.90 8.77
CA ASP A 131 17.47 16.59 8.52
C ASP A 131 18.55 15.70 7.84
N ASP A 132 18.29 14.40 7.64
CA ASP A 132 19.17 13.47 6.87
C ASP A 132 18.91 13.57 5.34
N GLU A 133 17.95 14.39 4.91
CA GLU A 133 17.82 14.83 3.52
C GLU A 133 18.94 15.84 3.23
N GLY A 134 19.88 15.47 2.36
CA GLY A 134 20.91 16.38 1.86
C GLY A 134 20.28 17.70 1.36
N PRO A 135 21.08 18.80 1.30
CA PRO A 135 20.58 20.16 1.13
C PRO A 135 19.46 20.25 0.12
N ASP A 136 18.29 20.64 0.62
CA ASP A 136 17.05 20.84 -0.13
C ASP A 136 17.29 21.75 -1.35
N PRO A 137 17.17 21.26 -2.60
CA PRO A 137 17.22 22.11 -3.77
C PRO A 137 15.93 22.92 -3.99
N TYR A 138 14.90 22.72 -3.16
CA TYR A 138 13.58 23.35 -3.19
C TYR A 138 13.32 24.31 -2.02
N ASP A 139 14.36 24.80 -1.31
CA ASP A 139 14.24 26.02 -0.50
C ASP A 139 14.01 27.20 -1.45
N ASP A 140 12.75 27.37 -1.86
CA ASP A 140 12.32 28.44 -2.75
C ASP A 140 12.24 29.81 -2.05
N GLY A 141 12.84 29.96 -0.86
CA GLY A 141 12.98 31.25 -0.21
C GLY A 141 11.66 31.99 0.03
N SER A 142 10.50 31.33 0.01
CA SER A 142 9.21 31.99 0.23
C SER A 142 8.92 32.19 1.72
N ARG A 143 9.79 32.96 2.38
CA ARG A 143 9.53 33.60 3.67
C ARG A 143 9.20 35.07 3.42
N LEU A 144 7.91 35.41 3.56
CA LEU A 144 7.40 36.78 3.68
C LEU A 144 7.61 37.32 5.10
#